data_AF-A0A3B0QVJ9-F1
#
_entry.id   AF-A0A3B0QVJ9-F1
#
_cell.length_a   1.000
_cell.length_b   1.000
_cell.length_c   1.000
_cell.angle_alpha   90.00
_cell.angle_beta   90.00
_cell.angle_gamma   90.00
#
_symmetry.space_group_name_H-M   'P 1'
#
loop_
_entity.id
_entity.type
_entity.pdbx_description
1 polymer ?
#
loop_
_entity_poly.entity_id
_entity_poly.type
_entity_poly.pdbx_seq_one_letter_code
_entity_poly.pdbx_strand_id
1 'polypeptide(L)' 'MYVITGATGNTGKVIATKLLEAGKKVRIIARNAEKAKELTDKGAELFQGSTNDVGLLKKAF' A
#
# COMPACT_ATOMS: atom_id res chain seq x y z
N MET A 1 -10.22 0.08 -7.52
CA MET A 1 -9.08 -0.40 -6.70
C MET A 1 -8.21 0.81 -6.41
N TYR A 2 -7.76 1.00 -5.17
CA TYR A 2 -6.93 2.15 -4.79
C TYR A 2 -5.48 1.72 -4.66
N VAL A 3 -4.56 2.42 -5.32
CA VAL A 3 -3.12 2.20 -5.18
C VAL A 3 -2.53 3.34 -4.37
N ILE A 4 -1.89 3.03 -3.24
CA ILE A 4 -1.29 4.03 -2.35
C ILE A 4 0.21 3.81 -2.32
N THR A 5 0.93 4.74 -2.92
CA THR A 5 2.38 4.87 -2.78
C THR A 5 2.71 5.52 -1.44
N GLY A 6 3.67 4.97 -0.69
CA GLY A 6 4.04 5.53 0.61
C GLY A 6 3.00 5.30 1.70
N ALA A 7 2.23 4.21 1.58
CA ALA A 7 1.21 3.83 2.57
C ALA A 7 1.76 3.61 3.99
N THR A 8 3.07 3.38 4.14
CA THR A 8 3.74 3.27 5.45
C THR A 8 4.07 4.61 6.10
N GLY A 9 3.78 5.75 5.45
CA GLY A 9 3.95 7.09 6.02
C GLY A 9 2.74 7.54 6.82
N ASN A 10 2.85 8.66 7.55
CA ASN A 10 1.80 9.15 8.44
C ASN A 10 0.46 9.37 7.72
N THR A 11 0.45 10.05 6.58
CA THR A 11 -0.77 10.33 5.82
C THR A 11 -1.26 9.09 5.06
N GLY A 12 -0.34 8.40 4.36
CA GLY A 12 -0.67 7.22 3.56
C GLY A 12 -1.30 6.11 4.39
N LYS A 13 -0.82 5.92 5.63
CA LYS A 13 -1.34 4.92 6.56
C LYS A 13 -2.79 5.22 6.94
N VAL A 14 -3.09 6.46 7.31
CA VAL A 14 -4.46 6.86 7.69
C VAL A 14 -5.42 6.68 6.51
N ILE A 15 -5.02 7.06 5.30
CA ILE A 15 -5.85 6.91 4.10
C ILE A 15 -6.07 5.43 3.79
N ALA A 16 -5.01 4.63 3.77
CA ALA A 16 -5.08 3.19 3.49
C ALA A 16 -5.99 2.48 4.49
N THR A 17 -5.82 2.74 5.79
CA THR A 17 -6.65 2.19 6.86
C THR A 17 -8.13 2.55 6.67
N LYS A 18 -8.45 3.83 6.44
CA LYS A 18 -9.85 4.25 6.23
C LYS A 18 -10.51 3.61 5.01
N LEU A 19 -9.75 3.44 3.91
CA LEU A 19 -10.26 2.80 2.71
C LEU A 19 -10.51 1.29 2.92
N LEU A 20 -9.62 0.62 3.65
CA LEU A 20 -9.80 -0.79 4.05
C LEU A 20 -11.01 -0.96 4.97
N GLU A 21 -11.17 -0.08 5.96
CA GLU A 21 -12.32 -0.07 6.88
C GLU A 21 -13.63 0.21 6.15
N ALA A 22 -13.60 0.99 5.06
CA ALA A 22 -14.73 1.20 4.16
C ALA A 22 -14.99 0.03 3.19
N GLY A 23 -14.30 -1.12 3.37
CA GLY A 23 -14.44 -2.31 2.55
C GLY A 23 -13.92 -2.16 1.12
N LYS A 24 -13.06 -1.16 0.86
CA LYS A 24 -12.47 -0.94 -0.47
C LYS A 24 -11.19 -1.76 -0.63
N LYS A 25 -10.95 -2.24 -1.85
CA LYS A 25 -9.68 -2.90 -2.20
C LYS A 25 -8.56 -1.87 -2.30
N VAL A 26 -7.56 -2.01 -1.44
CA VAL A 26 -6.38 -1.15 -1.39
C VAL A 26 -5.14 -1.97 -1.66
N ARG A 27 -4.34 -1.50 -2.61
CA ARG A 27 -2.98 -1.96 -2.88
C ARG A 27 -2.00 -0.92 -2.37
N ILE A 28 -0.99 -1.37 -1.67
CA ILE A 28 0.04 -0.49 -1.10
C ILE A 28 1.39 -0.80 -1.72
N ILE A 29 2.14 0.24 -2.09
CA ILE A 29 3.51 0.10 -2.57
C ILE A 29 4.45 0.58 -1.47
N ALA A 30 5.25 -0.35 -0.93
CA ALA A 30 6.17 -0.07 0.17
C ALA A 30 7.47 -0.85 0.02
N ARG A 31 8.59 -0.23 0.43
CA ARG A 31 9.92 -0.87 0.40
C ARG A 31 10.12 -1.85 1.56
N ASN A 32 9.55 -1.52 2.71
CA ASN A 32 9.71 -2.29 3.94
C ASN A 32 8.39 -3.00 4.27
N ALA A 33 8.43 -4.34 4.21
CA ALA A 33 7.26 -5.19 4.48
C ALA A 33 6.82 -5.15 5.94
N GLU A 34 7.74 -5.00 6.91
CA GLU A 34 7.40 -4.92 8.33
C GLU A 34 6.54 -3.69 8.64
N LYS A 35 6.89 -2.53 8.05
CA LYS A 35 6.08 -1.30 8.21
C LYS A 35 4.73 -1.38 7.52
N ALA A 36 4.62 -2.24 6.50
CA ALA A 36 3.36 -2.47 5.78
C ALA A 36 2.49 -3.54 6.45
N LYS A 37 3.03 -4.32 7.40
CA LYS A 37 2.36 -5.45 8.04
C LYS A 37 1.01 -5.08 8.64
N GLU A 38 0.92 -3.94 9.30
CA GLU A 38 -0.33 -3.47 9.91
C GLU A 38 -1.45 -3.24 8.87
N LEU A 39 -1.10 -2.80 7.66
CA LEU A 39 -2.06 -2.61 6.58
C LEU A 39 -2.39 -3.92 5.88
N THR A 40 -1.41 -4.81 5.70
CA THR A 40 -1.66 -6.14 5.11
C THR A 40 -2.50 -7.02 6.03
N ASP A 41 -2.31 -6.94 7.34
CA ASP A 41 -3.12 -7.63 8.34
C ASP A 41 -4.59 -7.13 8.29
N LYS A 42 -4.82 -5.89 7.88
CA LYS A 42 -6.14 -5.30 7.60
C LYS A 42 -6.69 -5.65 6.20
N GLY A 43 -5.97 -6.43 5.39
CA GLY A 43 -6.40 -6.86 4.06
C GLY A 43 -5.87 -6.03 2.89
N ALA A 44 -4.85 -5.20 3.09
CA ALA A 44 -4.17 -4.52 1.98
C ALA A 44 -3.32 -5.50 1.15
N GLU A 45 -3.32 -5.32 -0.16
CA GLU A 45 -2.39 -6.01 -1.05
C GLU A 45 -1.03 -5.28 -1.04
N LEU A 46 0.00 -5.89 -0.45
CA LEU A 46 1.35 -5.32 -0.47
C LEU A 46 2.07 -5.65 -1.78
N PHE A 47 2.45 -4.61 -2.51
CA PHE A 47 3.42 -4.67 -3.58
C PHE A 47 4.77 -4.17 -3.06
N GLN A 48 5.68 -5.10 -2.76
CA GLN A 48 6.96 -4.73 -2.17
C GLN A 48 7.90 -4.17 -3.22
N GLY A 49 8.34 -2.92 -3.03
CA GLY A 49 9.44 -2.32 -3.77
C GLY A 49 9.40 -0.80 -3.81
N SER A 50 10.17 -0.24 -4.75
CA SER A 50 10.43 1.21 -4.83
C SER A 50 9.54 1.87 -5.88
N THR A 51 9.06 3.08 -5.59
CA THR A 51 8.37 3.93 -6.57
C THR A 51 9.27 4.44 -7.69
N ASN A 52 10.59 4.29 -7.54
CA ASN A 52 11.54 4.67 -8.60
C ASN A 52 11.75 3.56 -9.63
N ASP A 53 11.22 2.35 -9.38
CA ASP A 53 11.30 1.24 -10.33
C ASP A 53 10.08 1.27 -11.25
N VAL A 54 10.30 1.74 -12.48
CA VAL A 54 9.26 1.83 -13.50
C VAL A 54 8.68 0.46 -13.86
N GLY A 55 9.49 -0.60 -13.85
CA GLY A 55 9.04 -1.95 -14.14
C GLY A 55 8.12 -2.49 -13.05
N LEU A 56 8.43 -2.16 -11.80
CA LEU A 56 7.58 -2.46 -10.65
C LEU A 56 6.28 -1.66 -10.68
N LEU A 57 6.36 -0.35 -10.94
CA LEU A 57 5.16 0.48 -11.04
C LEU A 57 4.21 -0.01 -12.13
N LYS A 58 4.72 -0.42 -13.29
CA LYS A 58 3.91 -1.02 -14.36
C LYS A 58 3.17 -2.30 -13.97
N LYS A 59 3.67 -3.05 -12.98
CA LYS A 59 3.01 -4.26 -12.46
C LYS A 59 2.06 -3.93 -11.30
N ALA A 60 2.31 -2.84 -10.60
CA ALA A 60 1.57 -2.45 -9.39
C ALA A 60 0.31 -1.63 -9.71
N PHE A 61 0.34 -0.82 -10.77
CA PHE A 61 -0.83 -0.13 -11.33
C PHE A 61 -1.57 -1.05 -12.31
#